data_AF-A0A0F3VVH0-F1
#
_entry.id   AF-A0A0F3VVH0-F1
#
_cell.length_a   1.000
_cell.length_b   1.000
_cell.length_c   1.000
_cell.angle_alpha   90.00
_cell.angle_beta   90.00
_cell.angle_gamma   90.00
#
_symmetry.space_group_name_H-M   'P 1'
#
loop_
_entity.id
_entity.type
_entity.pdbx_description
1 polymer ?
#
loop_
_entity_poly.entity_id
_entity_poly.type
_entity_poly.pdbx_seq_one_letter_code
_entity_poly.pdbx_strand_id
1 'polypeptide(L)'
;MDIDTLGGQELRDKIFAGLKIYEGKPFIERFGLFMGKAQLLEFGLKKILVSFPGYNLDEEKLERLTLGQTRVELKKLGLRTDYNAYLKSFKDQRNTMAHEFLANFAVTQQLLDGAALIRTFERELDHACYAVEQLIILFDFINGAGDVTAWLEPTAP
;
A
#
# COMPACT_ATOMS: atom_id res chain seq x y z
N MET A 1 -5.80 -3.13 -29.44
CA MET A 1 -5.34 -2.39 -28.26
C MET A 1 -4.74 -3.45 -27.36
N ASP A 2 -3.42 -3.59 -27.38
CA ASP A 2 -2.74 -4.57 -26.52
C ASP A 2 -3.08 -4.22 -25.08
N ILE A 3 -3.72 -5.15 -24.39
CA ILE A 3 -3.87 -5.08 -22.94
C ILE A 3 -2.45 -5.31 -22.44
N ASP A 4 -1.74 -4.23 -22.14
CA ASP A 4 -0.37 -4.27 -21.65
C ASP A 4 -0.40 -5.12 -20.37
N THR A 5 0.07 -6.37 -20.42
CA THR A 5 0.01 -7.27 -19.27
C THR A 5 1.27 -7.11 -18.44
N LEU A 6 1.13 -6.71 -17.18
CA LEU A 6 2.26 -6.68 -16.27
C LEU A 6 2.74 -8.11 -15.97
N GLY A 7 3.86 -8.49 -16.59
CA GLY A 7 4.44 -9.82 -16.43
C GLY A 7 4.97 -10.06 -15.01
N GLY A 8 4.98 -11.31 -14.55
CA GLY A 8 5.45 -11.67 -13.20
C GLY A 8 6.92 -11.30 -12.93
N GLN A 9 7.78 -11.36 -13.95
CA GLN A 9 9.18 -10.93 -13.84
C GLN A 9 9.29 -9.41 -13.80
N GLU A 10 8.57 -8.71 -14.68
CA GLU A 10 8.57 -7.25 -14.74
C GLU A 10 8.07 -6.63 -13.42
N LEU A 11 7.00 -7.19 -12.83
CA LEU A 11 6.53 -6.79 -11.51
C LEU A 11 7.62 -6.93 -10.45
N ARG A 12 8.32 -8.08 -10.42
CA ARG A 12 9.40 -8.31 -9.46
C ARG A 12 10.54 -7.30 -9.64
N ASP A 13 10.95 -7.05 -10.88
CA ASP A 13 12.03 -6.11 -11.18
C ASP A 13 11.67 -4.68 -10.77
N LYS A 14 10.43 -4.25 -11.02
CA LYS A 14 9.90 -2.96 -10.56
C LYS A 14 9.87 -2.87 -9.03
N ILE A 15 9.44 -3.93 -8.34
CA ILE A 15 9.43 -3.96 -6.86
C ILE A 15 10.86 -3.83 -6.33
N PHE A 16 11.82 -4.62 -6.84
CA PHE A 16 13.21 -4.53 -6.40
C PHE A 16 13.83 -3.16 -6.70
N ALA A 17 13.49 -2.55 -7.83
CA ALA A 17 13.91 -1.17 -8.11
C ALA A 17 13.34 -0.18 -7.09
N GLY A 18 12.06 -0.29 -6.73
CA GLY A 18 11.41 0.52 -5.70
C GLY A 18 12.03 0.33 -4.32
N LEU A 19 12.48 -0.88 -4.00
CA LEU A 19 13.10 -1.21 -2.71
C LEU A 19 14.50 -0.59 -2.50
N LYS A 20 15.19 -0.19 -3.56
CA LYS A 20 16.52 0.44 -3.47
C LYS A 20 16.53 1.70 -2.61
N ILE A 21 15.39 2.40 -2.51
CA ILE A 21 15.28 3.59 -1.65
C ILE A 21 15.49 3.26 -0.17
N TYR A 22 15.30 2.02 0.26
CA TYR A 22 15.46 1.59 1.65
C TYR A 22 16.89 1.13 1.96
N GLU A 23 17.69 0.79 0.95
CA GLU A 23 19.01 0.18 1.13
C GLU A 23 19.98 1.10 1.90
N GLY A 24 20.71 0.51 2.85
CA GLY A 24 21.70 1.22 3.67
C GLY A 24 21.10 2.19 4.71
N LYS A 25 19.78 2.34 4.77
CA LYS A 25 19.12 3.26 5.70
C LYS A 25 18.87 2.62 7.07
N PRO A 26 19.03 3.39 8.17
CA PRO A 26 18.67 2.92 9.50
C PRO A 26 17.16 2.60 9.58
N PHE A 27 16.80 1.73 10.51
CA PHE A 27 15.43 1.23 10.68
C PHE A 27 14.37 2.34 10.73
N ILE A 28 14.60 3.39 11.52
CA ILE A 28 13.65 4.50 11.67
C ILE A 28 13.43 5.25 10.35
N GLU A 29 14.47 5.42 9.54
CA GLU A 29 14.34 6.08 8.24
C GLU A 29 13.59 5.19 7.25
N ARG A 30 13.88 3.88 7.21
CA ARG A 30 13.09 2.92 6.40
C ARG A 30 11.62 2.90 6.81
N PHE A 31 11.34 2.90 8.11
CA PHE A 31 9.99 2.95 8.64
C PHE A 31 9.27 4.24 8.23
N GLY A 32 9.93 5.39 8.34
CA GLY A 32 9.38 6.68 7.89
C GLY A 32 9.05 6.70 6.40
N LEU A 33 9.96 6.20 5.55
CA LEU A 33 9.74 6.06 4.11
C LEU A 33 8.54 5.14 3.81
N PHE A 34 8.47 3.98 4.48
CA PHE A 34 7.35 3.05 4.37
C PHE A 34 6.01 3.73 4.73
N MET A 35 5.94 4.39 5.89
CA MET A 35 4.72 5.08 6.33
C MET A 35 4.31 6.19 5.37
N GLY A 36 5.28 6.97 4.87
CA GLY A 36 5.05 8.01 3.86
C GLY A 36 4.46 7.43 2.57
N LYS A 37 5.04 6.35 2.04
CA LYS A 37 4.52 5.66 0.85
C LYS A 37 3.12 5.08 1.07
N ALA A 38 2.86 4.47 2.23
CA ALA A 38 1.53 3.96 2.57
C ALA A 38 0.47 5.09 2.62
N GLN A 39 0.86 6.27 3.12
CA GLN A 39 -0.02 7.44 3.14
C GLN A 39 -0.26 8.00 1.74
N LEU A 40 0.76 8.05 0.88
CA LEU A 40 0.60 8.46 -0.52
C LEU A 40 -0.34 7.51 -1.28
N LEU A 41 -0.23 6.19 -1.04
CA LEU A 41 -1.15 5.20 -1.59
C LEU A 41 -2.60 5.45 -1.12
N GLU A 42 -2.82 5.77 0.16
CA GLU A 42 -4.14 6.15 0.67
C GLU A 42 -4.71 7.36 -0.08
N PHE A 43 -3.91 8.42 -0.25
CA PHE A 43 -4.34 9.60 -1.00
C PHE A 43 -4.63 9.31 -2.47
N GLY A 44 -3.80 8.48 -3.11
CA GLY A 44 -4.04 8.01 -4.48
C GLY A 44 -5.40 7.31 -4.58
N LEU A 45 -5.71 6.39 -3.66
CA LEU A 45 -6.97 5.68 -3.64
C LEU A 45 -8.18 6.58 -3.36
N LYS A 46 -8.04 7.59 -2.49
CA LYS A 46 -9.06 8.63 -2.29
C LYS A 46 -9.33 9.40 -3.57
N LYS A 47 -8.27 9.74 -4.32
CA LYS A 47 -8.40 10.41 -5.61
C LYS A 47 -9.16 9.55 -6.63
N ILE A 48 -8.88 8.24 -6.68
CA ILE A 48 -9.64 7.31 -7.52
C ILE A 48 -11.12 7.28 -7.10
N LEU A 49 -11.37 7.18 -5.79
CA LEU A 49 -12.72 7.13 -5.25
C LEU A 49 -13.59 8.32 -5.68
N VAL A 50 -13.05 9.54 -5.64
CA VAL A 50 -13.77 10.75 -6.11
C VAL A 50 -13.77 10.95 -7.63
N SER A 51 -12.99 10.16 -8.36
CA SER A 51 -13.00 10.18 -9.83
C SER A 51 -14.16 9.36 -10.42
N PHE A 52 -14.85 8.56 -9.60
CA PHE A 52 -16.01 7.78 -10.05
C PHE A 52 -17.23 8.68 -10.32
N PRO A 53 -17.88 8.56 -11.51
CA PRO A 53 -19.09 9.32 -11.81
C PRO A 53 -20.19 9.11 -10.78
N GLY A 54 -20.77 10.19 -10.28
CA GLY A 54 -21.87 10.16 -9.31
C GLY A 54 -21.44 9.88 -7.86
N TYR A 55 -20.15 9.66 -7.60
CA TYR A 55 -19.65 9.60 -6.24
C TYR A 55 -19.53 11.02 -5.68
N ASN A 56 -20.35 11.34 -4.69
CA ASN A 56 -20.30 12.62 -4.00
C ASN A 56 -20.15 12.38 -2.50
N LEU A 57 -18.98 12.73 -1.98
CA LEU A 57 -18.68 12.70 -0.56
C LEU A 57 -18.14 14.09 -0.20
N ASP A 58 -18.58 14.64 0.93
CA ASP A 58 -18.04 15.92 1.37
C ASP A 58 -16.53 15.80 1.65
N GLU A 59 -15.82 16.92 1.44
CA GLU A 59 -14.36 16.98 1.54
C GLU A 59 -13.87 16.60 2.94
N GLU A 60 -14.58 17.04 3.99
CA GLU A 60 -14.25 16.73 5.38
C GLU A 60 -14.33 15.23 5.69
N LYS A 61 -15.33 14.53 5.15
CA LYS A 61 -15.44 13.07 5.26
C LYS A 61 -14.37 12.38 4.43
N LEU A 62 -14.05 12.89 3.24
CA LEU A 62 -13.04 12.31 2.35
C LEU A 62 -11.67 12.32 3.01
N GLU A 63 -11.29 13.46 3.59
CA GLU A 63 -10.03 13.63 4.32
C GLU A 63 -9.91 12.62 5.47
N ARG A 64 -11.00 12.43 6.21
CA ARG A 64 -11.05 11.52 7.38
C ARG A 64 -11.08 10.04 7.02
N LEU A 65 -11.32 9.66 5.77
CA LEU A 65 -11.29 8.25 5.39
C LEU A 65 -9.90 7.68 5.62
N THR A 66 -9.80 6.62 6.40
CA THR A 66 -8.56 5.81 6.47
C THR A 66 -8.41 4.97 5.20
N LEU A 67 -7.23 4.40 4.97
CA LEU A 67 -6.99 3.41 3.91
C LEU A 67 -8.01 2.27 3.94
N GLY A 68 -8.36 1.79 5.15
CA GLY A 68 -9.33 0.73 5.35
C GLY A 68 -10.74 1.13 4.93
N GLN A 69 -11.17 2.34 5.27
CA GLN A 69 -12.48 2.86 4.86
C GLN A 69 -12.53 3.18 3.37
N THR A 70 -11.46 3.79 2.83
CA THR A 70 -11.31 4.07 1.38
C THR A 70 -11.44 2.78 0.56
N ARG A 71 -10.79 1.69 0.99
CA ARG A 71 -10.96 0.35 0.37
C ARG A 71 -12.41 -0.14 0.42
N VAL A 72 -13.11 0.07 1.53
CA VAL A 72 -14.52 -0.36 1.68
C VAL A 72 -15.41 0.41 0.71
N GLU A 73 -15.23 1.72 0.56
CA GLU A 73 -16.00 2.52 -0.40
C GLU A 73 -15.70 2.10 -1.85
N LEU A 74 -14.42 1.95 -2.21
CA LEU A 74 -14.03 1.45 -3.54
C LEU A 74 -14.61 0.05 -3.81
N LYS A 75 -14.63 -0.83 -2.82
CA LYS A 75 -15.25 -2.17 -2.96
C LYS A 75 -16.74 -2.08 -3.26
N LYS A 76 -17.49 -1.14 -2.65
CA LYS A 76 -18.92 -0.94 -2.97
C LYS A 76 -19.14 -0.51 -4.41
N LEU A 77 -18.16 0.18 -5.00
CA LEU A 77 -18.17 0.61 -6.39
C LEU A 77 -17.73 -0.48 -7.38
N GLY A 78 -17.32 -1.65 -6.90
CA GLY A 78 -16.90 -2.78 -7.75
C GLY A 78 -15.40 -2.89 -8.00
N LEU A 79 -14.57 -2.35 -7.08
CA LEU A 79 -13.11 -2.50 -7.13
C LEU A 79 -12.70 -3.94 -7.45
N ARG A 80 -11.85 -4.10 -8.47
CA ARG A 80 -11.30 -5.38 -8.92
C ARG A 80 -10.73 -6.21 -7.77
N THR A 81 -11.05 -7.50 -7.81
CA THR A 81 -10.88 -8.46 -6.71
C THR A 81 -9.43 -8.72 -6.37
N ASP A 82 -8.57 -8.81 -7.38
CA ASP A 82 -7.13 -8.99 -7.23
C ASP A 82 -6.49 -7.83 -6.44
N TYR A 83 -6.71 -6.58 -6.85
CA TYR A 83 -6.18 -5.42 -6.14
C TYR A 83 -6.79 -5.28 -4.73
N ASN A 84 -8.10 -5.51 -4.59
CA ASN A 84 -8.76 -5.47 -3.28
C ASN A 84 -8.23 -6.55 -2.31
N ALA A 85 -7.84 -7.73 -2.80
CA ALA A 85 -7.26 -8.78 -1.95
C ALA A 85 -5.88 -8.38 -1.40
N TYR A 86 -5.01 -7.82 -2.25
CA TYR A 86 -3.71 -7.29 -1.81
C TYR A 86 -3.89 -6.11 -0.84
N LEU A 87 -4.78 -5.17 -1.17
CA LEU A 87 -5.04 -4.00 -0.34
C LEU A 87 -5.63 -4.35 1.04
N LYS A 88 -6.48 -5.39 1.11
CA LYS A 88 -7.01 -5.88 2.39
C LYS A 88 -5.89 -6.39 3.30
N SER A 89 -5.00 -7.25 2.77
CA SER A 89 -3.90 -7.84 3.53
C SER A 89 -2.93 -6.76 4.02
N PHE A 90 -2.62 -5.79 3.15
CA PHE A 90 -1.74 -4.67 3.49
C PHE A 90 -2.32 -3.75 4.56
N LYS A 91 -3.62 -3.46 4.51
CA LYS A 91 -4.28 -2.60 5.49
C LYS A 91 -4.10 -3.12 6.92
N ASP A 92 -4.22 -4.42 7.14
CA ASP A 92 -4.04 -4.99 8.48
C ASP A 92 -2.56 -4.91 8.92
N GLN A 93 -1.61 -5.18 8.02
CA GLN A 93 -0.17 -5.01 8.28
C GLN A 93 0.19 -3.56 8.62
N ARG A 94 -0.25 -2.58 7.82
CA ARG A 94 0.00 -1.15 8.07
C ARG A 94 -0.59 -0.70 9.40
N ASN A 95 -1.76 -1.22 9.79
CA ASN A 95 -2.38 -0.85 11.05
C ASN A 95 -1.54 -1.29 12.25
N THR A 96 -1.05 -2.52 12.24
CA THR A 96 -0.10 -3.01 13.26
C THR A 96 1.17 -2.16 13.29
N MET A 97 1.73 -1.84 12.11
CA MET A 97 2.92 -0.99 11.96
C MET A 97 2.72 0.42 12.55
N ALA A 98 1.55 1.02 12.33
CA ALA A 98 1.26 2.39 12.73
C ALA A 98 1.02 2.56 14.24
N HIS A 99 0.47 1.54 14.92
CA HIS A 99 0.02 1.68 16.30
C HIS A 99 1.03 1.24 17.35
N GLU A 100 1.72 0.11 17.13
CA GLU A 100 2.48 -0.53 18.21
C GLU A 100 3.95 -0.80 17.84
N PHE A 101 4.27 -0.82 16.55
CA PHE A 101 5.53 -1.35 16.06
C PHE A 101 6.76 -0.55 16.50
N LEU A 102 6.72 0.78 16.39
CA LEU A 102 7.83 1.64 16.84
C LEU A 102 8.03 1.59 18.36
N ALA A 103 6.95 1.58 19.13
CA ALA A 103 7.03 1.50 20.58
C ALA A 103 7.65 0.16 21.01
N ASN A 104 7.19 -0.93 20.42
CA ASN A 104 7.72 -2.27 20.68
C ASN A 104 9.19 -2.41 20.25
N PHE A 105 9.57 -1.82 19.11
CA PHE A 105 10.96 -1.75 18.66
C PHE A 105 11.85 -1.01 19.68
N ALA A 106 11.43 0.19 20.11
CA ALA A 106 12.21 1.01 21.04
C ALA A 106 12.40 0.32 22.41
N VAL A 107 11.33 -0.28 22.95
CA VAL A 107 11.39 -1.04 24.20
C VAL A 107 12.29 -2.26 24.06
N THR A 108 12.19 -3.00 22.95
CA THR A 108 13.03 -4.18 22.70
C THR A 108 14.51 -3.82 22.59
N GLN A 109 14.82 -2.68 21.94
CA GLN A 109 16.19 -2.18 21.82
C GLN A 109 16.80 -1.77 23.16
N GLN A 110 15.99 -1.28 24.11
CA GLN A 110 16.45 -0.85 25.43
C GLN A 110 16.60 -2.00 26.45
N LEU A 111 15.73 -3.01 26.38
CA LEU A 111 15.67 -4.07 27.39
C LEU A 111 16.66 -5.21 27.16
N LEU A 112 17.21 -5.36 25.97
CA LEU A 112 18.07 -6.48 25.60
C LEU A 112 19.27 -5.96 24.80
N ASP A 113 20.44 -6.59 24.97
CA ASP A 113 21.54 -6.64 23.96
C ASP A 113 21.05 -7.40 22.69
N GLY A 114 19.87 -6.99 22.19
CA GLY A 114 18.81 -7.80 21.60
C GLY A 114 18.90 -7.99 20.10
N ALA A 115 20.09 -8.33 19.62
CA ALA A 115 20.34 -8.52 18.19
C ALA A 115 19.41 -9.56 17.52
N ALA A 116 18.90 -10.55 18.26
CA ALA A 116 18.02 -11.58 17.72
C ALA A 116 16.58 -11.11 17.50
N LEU A 117 16.01 -10.33 18.43
CA LEU A 117 14.62 -9.85 18.34
C LEU A 117 14.51 -8.64 17.41
N ILE A 118 15.55 -7.78 17.35
CA ILE A 118 15.61 -6.66 16.40
C ILE A 118 15.50 -7.18 14.95
N ARG A 119 16.13 -8.31 14.61
CA ARG A 119 16.03 -8.92 13.27
C ARG A 119 14.59 -9.27 12.88
N THR A 120 13.72 -9.56 13.83
CA THR A 120 12.30 -9.82 13.56
C THR A 120 11.61 -8.54 13.09
N PHE A 121 11.84 -7.41 13.79
CA PHE A 121 11.32 -6.10 13.36
C PHE A 121 11.87 -5.69 12.00
N GLU A 122 13.15 -5.93 11.75
CA GLU A 122 13.78 -5.66 10.46
C GLU A 122 13.08 -6.41 9.32
N ARG A 123 12.89 -7.72 9.49
CA ARG A 123 12.22 -8.56 8.49
C ARG A 123 10.75 -8.16 8.28
N GLU A 124 10.04 -7.85 9.36
CA GLU A 124 8.65 -7.39 9.26
C GLU A 124 8.53 -6.06 8.50
N LEU A 125 9.46 -5.13 8.73
CA LEU A 125 9.54 -3.88 7.99
C LEU A 125 9.87 -4.13 6.51
N ASP A 126 10.85 -4.99 6.20
CA ASP A 126 11.21 -5.33 4.83
C ASP A 126 10.02 -5.94 4.06
N HIS A 127 9.24 -6.81 4.72
CA HIS A 127 8.01 -7.37 4.14
C HIS A 127 6.95 -6.29 3.90
N ALA A 128 6.81 -5.32 4.80
CA ALA A 128 5.88 -4.21 4.63
C ALA A 128 6.29 -3.25 3.51
N CYS A 129 7.59 -2.97 3.38
CA CYS A 129 8.18 -2.23 2.27
C CYS A 129 7.88 -2.94 0.93
N TYR A 130 8.10 -4.25 0.86
CA TYR A 130 7.77 -5.03 -0.34
C TYR A 130 6.29 -4.91 -0.71
N ALA A 131 5.39 -5.08 0.27
CA ALA A 131 3.95 -5.03 0.05
C ALA A 131 3.47 -3.65 -0.43
N VAL A 132 4.02 -2.55 0.12
CA VAL A 132 3.65 -1.21 -0.33
C VAL A 132 4.19 -0.90 -1.74
N GLU A 133 5.40 -1.33 -2.09
CA GLU A 133 5.92 -1.17 -3.46
C GLU A 133 5.04 -1.94 -4.46
N GLN A 134 4.68 -3.18 -4.14
CA GLN A 134 3.82 -3.99 -5.00
C GLN A 134 2.47 -3.29 -5.23
N LEU A 135 1.85 -2.75 -4.19
CA LEU A 135 0.58 -2.03 -4.32
C LEU A 135 0.71 -0.75 -5.13
N ILE A 136 1.80 0.02 -4.97
CA ILE A 136 2.05 1.23 -5.75
C ILE A 136 2.24 0.89 -7.23
N ILE A 137 3.02 -0.15 -7.55
CA ILE A 137 3.24 -0.57 -8.94
C ILE A 137 1.93 -1.02 -9.59
N LEU A 138 1.11 -1.79 -8.86
CA LEU A 138 -0.22 -2.17 -9.35
C LEU A 138 -1.12 -0.96 -9.49
N PHE A 139 -1.06 0.00 -8.56
CA PHE A 139 -1.81 1.25 -8.65
C PHE A 139 -1.45 2.03 -9.91
N ASP A 140 -0.17 2.25 -10.17
CA ASP A 140 0.32 2.99 -11.32
C ASP A 140 -0.01 2.27 -12.63
N PHE A 141 0.09 0.94 -12.65
CA PHE A 141 -0.28 0.13 -13.80
C PHE A 141 -1.78 0.24 -14.13
N ILE A 142 -2.66 0.11 -13.13
CA ILE A 142 -4.11 0.25 -13.34
C ILE A 142 -4.45 1.69 -13.76
N ASN A 143 -3.87 2.68 -13.09
CA ASN A 143 -4.12 4.08 -13.37
C ASN A 143 -3.54 4.55 -14.73
N GLY A 144 -2.49 3.87 -15.22
CA GLY A 144 -1.88 4.13 -16.51
C GLY A 144 -2.80 3.89 -17.71
N ALA A 145 -3.88 3.12 -17.54
CA ALA A 145 -4.93 2.95 -18.55
C ALA A 145 -5.69 4.25 -18.84
N GLY A 146 -5.61 5.25 -17.95
CA GLY A 146 -6.24 6.56 -18.15
C GLY A 146 -7.77 6.57 -18.01
N ASP A 147 -8.37 5.44 -17.62
CA ASP A 147 -9.81 5.28 -17.44
C ASP A 147 -10.10 4.73 -16.03
N VAL A 148 -11.00 5.41 -15.30
CA VAL A 148 -11.44 5.01 -13.96
C VAL A 148 -12.13 3.64 -13.98
N THR A 149 -12.70 3.21 -15.12
CA THR A 149 -13.29 1.87 -15.27
C THR A 149 -12.27 0.74 -15.14
N ALA A 150 -10.97 1.01 -15.37
CA ALA A 150 -9.88 0.01 -15.21
C ALA A 150 -9.73 -0.47 -13.75
N TRP A 151 -10.28 0.28 -12.80
CA TRP A 151 -10.33 -0.09 -11.38
C TRP A 151 -11.47 -1.06 -11.05
N LEU A 152 -12.42 -1.25 -11.95
CA LEU A 152 -13.58 -2.13 -11.76
C LEU A 152 -13.31 -3.52 -12.31
N GLU A 153 -14.05 -4.50 -11.80
CA GLU A 153 -14.14 -5.80 -12.47
C GLU A 153 -14.61 -5.60 -13.93
N PRO A 154 -13.99 -6.30 -14.90
CA PRO A 154 -14.51 -6.32 -16.26
C PRO A 154 -15.96 -6.80 -16.23
N THR A 155 -16.88 -6.00 -16.76
CA THR A 155 -18.24 -6.50 -17.03
C THR A 155 -18.10 -7.66 -18.01
N ALA A 156 -18.61 -8.83 -17.64
CA ALA A 156 -18.70 -9.95 -18.55
C ALA A 156 -19.40 -9.49 -19.85
N PRO A 157 -18.88 -9.87 -21.04
CA PRO A 157 -19.48 -9.50 -22.32
C PRO A 157 -20.91 -10.00 -22.46
#